data_AF-A0A804JFA0-F1
#
_entry.id   AF-A0A804JFA0-F1
#
_cell.length_a   1.000
_cell.length_b   1.000
_cell.length_c   1.000
_cell.angle_alpha   90.00
_cell.angle_beta   90.00
_cell.angle_gamma   90.00
#
_symmetry.space_group_name_H-M   'P 1'
#
loop_
_entity.id
_entity.type
_entity.pdbx_description
1 polymer ?
#
loop_
_entity_poly.entity_id
_entity_poly.type
_entity_poly.pdbx_seq_one_letter_code
_entity_poly.pdbx_strand_id
1 'polypeptide(L)'
;MEEEEHEVYGGEIPDEADMDADVDIGRSDEDAAKELDEMKKRLKEMEEEAAALREIQAKVEKEMGAAQGPISSPSLDPAGSAATQASKEEVDARSVFVGNVDYACTPEEVQQHFQSCGTVNRVTILTDKFGQPKGFAYVEFLELEAVQDALQLNESELHGRQIKVAAKRTNVPGMKQFHPRRFNPYMGYPYRRPYMPPYFASPYGFGKVPRFRRPMRFRPYY
;
A
#
# COMPACT_ATOMS: atom_id res chain seq x y z
N MET A 1 38.53 16.11 24.31
CA MET A 1 37.28 15.35 24.18
C MET A 1 37.69 13.95 24.59
N GLU A 2 37.77 13.78 25.90
CA GLU A 2 38.36 12.61 26.54
C GLU A 2 37.33 11.49 26.56
N GLU A 3 37.78 10.32 26.14
CA GLU A 3 37.09 9.05 26.20
C GLU A 3 36.95 8.64 27.67
N GLU A 4 35.73 8.36 28.12
CA GLU A 4 35.52 7.63 29.37
C GLU A 4 34.91 6.26 29.03
N GLU A 5 35.82 5.28 29.04
CA GLU A 5 35.56 3.85 28.96
C GLU A 5 34.82 3.41 30.24
N HIS A 6 33.64 2.81 30.08
CA HIS A 6 32.88 2.25 31.19
C HIS A 6 33.45 0.86 31.52
N GLU A 7 34.36 0.78 32.48
CA GLU A 7 34.94 -0.48 32.96
C GLU A 7 33.85 -1.42 33.51
N VAL A 8 33.86 -2.64 32.98
CA VAL A 8 33.10 -3.81 33.42
C VAL A 8 33.68 -4.28 34.75
N TYR A 9 33.00 -3.98 35.86
CA TYR A 9 33.38 -4.50 37.18
C TYR A 9 32.74 -5.87 37.42
N GLY A 10 33.57 -6.90 37.37
CA GLY A 10 33.27 -8.22 37.93
C GLY A 10 33.23 -8.14 39.47
N GLY A 11 32.16 -8.68 40.05
CA GLY A 11 31.99 -8.85 41.49
C GLY A 11 31.21 -10.12 41.77
N GLU A 12 31.97 -11.17 42.07
CA GLU A 12 31.69 -12.42 42.79
C GLU A 12 30.23 -12.75 43.17
N ILE A 13 29.77 -13.92 42.70
CA ILE A 13 28.54 -14.60 43.12
C ILE A 13 28.77 -15.17 44.54
N PRO A 14 27.99 -14.78 45.57
CA PRO A 14 28.07 -15.42 46.88
C PRO A 14 27.29 -16.74 46.86
N ASP A 15 28.01 -17.82 47.20
CA ASP A 15 27.51 -19.18 47.35
C ASP A 15 26.43 -19.31 48.44
N GLU A 16 25.45 -20.17 48.17
CA GLU A 16 24.47 -20.64 49.15
C GLU A 16 25.14 -21.51 50.22
N ALA A 17 25.15 -21.05 51.48
CA ALA A 17 25.03 -21.88 52.67
C ALA A 17 25.03 -21.00 53.92
N ASP A 18 23.86 -20.87 54.56
CA ASP A 18 23.68 -20.93 56.02
C ASP A 18 22.18 -20.80 56.30
N MET A 19 21.47 -21.91 56.05
CA MET A 19 20.20 -22.17 56.70
C MET A 19 20.52 -22.66 58.12
N ASP A 20 20.32 -21.82 59.13
CA ASP A 20 20.06 -22.27 60.49
C ASP A 20 19.19 -21.25 61.26
N ALA A 21 17.95 -21.69 61.51
CA ALA A 21 17.04 -21.39 62.62
C ALA A 21 17.06 -19.99 63.27
N ASP A 22 15.97 -19.23 63.04
CA ASP A 22 15.07 -18.80 64.13
C ASP A 22 13.70 -18.40 63.54
N VAL A 23 12.68 -19.19 63.88
CA VAL A 23 11.27 -18.84 63.66
C VAL A 23 10.86 -17.90 64.77
N ASP A 24 10.68 -16.61 64.47
CA ASP A 24 9.77 -15.75 65.22
C ASP A 24 8.64 -15.28 64.30
N ILE A 25 7.52 -16.01 64.39
CA ILE A 25 6.23 -15.65 63.81
C ILE A 25 5.69 -14.48 64.65
N GLY A 26 5.86 -13.27 64.12
CA GLY A 26 5.40 -12.05 64.77
C GLY A 26 5.49 -10.82 63.88
N ARG A 27 5.10 -10.93 62.60
CA ARG A 27 4.90 -9.75 61.75
C ARG A 27 3.65 -9.04 62.29
N SER A 28 3.85 -7.94 63.02
CA SER A 28 2.76 -7.17 63.62
C SER A 28 1.70 -6.84 62.55
N ASP A 29 0.41 -7.01 62.87
CA ASP A 29 -0.68 -6.58 61.99
C ASP A 29 -0.54 -5.09 61.59
N GLU A 30 0.12 -4.29 62.43
CA GLU A 30 0.46 -2.90 62.18
C GLU A 30 1.49 -2.71 61.06
N ASP A 31 2.44 -3.63 60.88
CA ASP A 31 3.47 -3.53 59.84
C ASP A 31 2.93 -4.02 58.49
N ALA A 32 2.06 -5.03 58.50
CA ALA A 32 1.28 -5.41 57.31
C ALA A 32 0.33 -4.28 56.86
N ALA A 33 -0.29 -3.56 57.80
CA ALA A 33 -1.14 -2.40 57.48
C ALA A 33 -0.34 -1.25 56.86
N LYS A 34 0.85 -0.94 57.38
CA LYS A 34 1.76 0.07 56.82
C LYS A 34 2.24 -0.31 55.42
N GLU A 35 2.63 -1.57 55.20
CA GLU A 35 3.03 -2.07 53.88
C GLU A 35 1.87 -1.99 52.86
N LEU A 36 0.63 -2.28 53.27
CA LEU A 36 -0.55 -2.16 52.41
C LEU A 36 -0.89 -0.70 52.08
N ASP A 37 -0.71 0.23 53.01
CA ASP A 37 -0.98 1.65 52.76
C ASP A 37 0.09 2.28 51.85
N GLU A 38 1.35 1.84 51.99
CA GLU A 38 2.42 2.20 51.05
C GLU A 38 2.18 1.61 49.64
N MET A 39 1.70 0.36 49.55
CA MET A 39 1.33 -0.26 48.28
C MET A 39 0.14 0.43 47.62
N LYS A 40 -0.89 0.80 48.40
CA LYS A 40 -2.05 1.59 47.91
C LYS A 40 -1.62 2.98 47.44
N LYS A 41 -0.66 3.62 48.13
CA LYS A 41 -0.14 4.92 47.73
C LYS A 41 0.59 4.85 46.39
N ARG A 42 1.42 3.82 46.17
CA ARG A 42 2.08 3.57 44.88
C ARG A 42 1.09 3.22 43.76
N LEU A 43 0.04 2.44 44.06
CA LEU A 43 -1.02 2.15 43.08
C LEU A 43 -1.80 3.41 42.70
N LYS A 44 -2.06 4.31 43.66
CA LYS A 44 -2.74 5.57 43.39
C LYS A 44 -1.89 6.53 42.55
N GLU A 45 -0.60 6.62 42.83
CA GLU A 45 0.35 7.38 42.00
C GLU A 45 0.43 6.80 40.57
N MET A 46 0.45 5.48 40.45
CA MET A 46 0.43 4.80 39.15
C MET A 46 -0.90 4.95 38.40
N GLU A 47 -2.04 4.99 39.11
CA GLU A 47 -3.36 5.27 38.52
C GLU A 47 -3.48 6.73 38.04
N GLU A 48 -2.91 7.67 38.78
CA GLU A 48 -2.87 9.09 38.39
C GLU A 48 -1.93 9.32 37.19
N GLU A 49 -0.77 8.65 37.15
CA GLU A 49 0.12 8.64 35.98
C GLU A 49 -0.52 7.94 34.77
N ALA A 50 -1.24 6.84 34.99
CA ALA A 50 -1.97 6.14 33.92
C ALA A 50 -3.14 6.97 33.38
N ALA A 51 -3.83 7.73 34.23
CA ALA A 51 -4.89 8.64 33.81
C ALA A 51 -4.34 9.83 33.00
N ALA A 52 -3.19 10.38 33.41
CA ALA A 52 -2.51 11.44 32.66
C ALA A 52 -2.00 10.93 31.31
N LEU A 53 -1.41 9.73 31.27
CA LEU A 53 -1.01 9.08 30.02
C LEU A 53 -2.20 8.75 29.14
N ARG A 54 -3.36 8.41 29.70
CA ARG A 54 -4.60 8.19 28.93
C ARG A 54 -5.17 9.49 28.38
N GLU A 55 -5.03 10.61 29.08
CA GLU A 55 -5.41 11.92 28.56
C GLU A 55 -4.46 12.38 27.45
N ILE A 56 -3.15 12.10 27.60
CA ILE A 56 -2.15 12.34 26.54
C ILE A 56 -2.44 11.44 25.34
N GLN A 57 -2.71 10.15 25.55
CA GLN A 57 -3.09 9.22 24.49
C GLN A 57 -4.41 9.63 23.83
N ALA A 58 -5.41 10.10 24.58
CA ALA A 58 -6.67 10.58 24.00
C ALA A 58 -6.50 11.90 23.22
N LYS A 59 -5.57 12.78 23.64
CA LYS A 59 -5.21 13.99 22.88
C LYS A 59 -4.41 13.63 21.63
N VAL A 60 -3.45 12.73 21.75
CA VAL A 60 -2.67 12.18 20.63
C VAL A 60 -3.58 11.43 19.66
N GLU A 61 -4.56 10.66 20.12
CA GLU A 61 -5.56 9.99 19.26
C GLU A 61 -6.54 10.99 18.62
N LYS A 62 -6.83 12.11 19.29
CA LYS A 62 -7.64 13.18 18.71
C LYS A 62 -6.88 13.99 17.65
N GLU A 63 -5.57 14.13 17.81
CA GLU A 63 -4.67 14.79 16.84
C GLU A 63 -4.16 13.83 15.76
N MET A 64 -4.05 12.53 16.05
CA MET A 64 -3.58 11.46 15.15
C MET A 64 -4.72 10.58 14.62
N GLY A 65 -5.98 10.84 14.96
CA GLY A 65 -7.18 10.19 14.41
C GLY A 65 -7.39 10.43 12.90
N ALA A 66 -6.44 11.10 12.24
CA ALA A 66 -6.32 11.20 10.79
C ALA A 66 -5.33 10.21 10.16
N ALA A 67 -4.61 9.38 10.93
CA ALA A 67 -3.69 8.39 10.38
C ALA A 67 -3.54 7.14 11.26
N GLN A 68 -4.07 6.02 10.74
CA GLN A 68 -3.77 4.63 11.10
C GLN A 68 -4.48 4.03 12.33
N GLY A 69 -5.59 3.33 12.07
CA GLY A 69 -6.16 2.25 12.90
C GLY A 69 -6.06 0.89 12.20
N PRO A 70 -6.25 -0.23 12.93
CA PRO A 70 -5.65 -1.53 12.62
C PRO A 70 -6.30 -2.29 11.46
N ILE A 71 -5.47 -3.15 10.89
CA ILE A 71 -5.67 -3.99 9.72
C ILE A 71 -6.64 -5.14 10.06
N SER A 72 -7.95 -4.93 10.01
CA SER A 72 -8.90 -6.03 9.85
C SER A 72 -10.32 -5.56 9.53
N SER A 73 -10.80 -6.05 8.38
CA SER A 73 -12.16 -6.01 7.82
C SER A 73 -12.47 -4.85 6.85
N PRO A 74 -12.73 -5.14 5.55
CA PRO A 74 -13.25 -4.16 4.64
C PRO A 74 -14.77 -4.04 4.87
N SER A 75 -15.21 -3.11 5.72
CA SER A 75 -16.63 -2.71 5.72
C SER A 75 -16.90 -1.85 4.49
N LEU A 76 -17.96 -2.21 3.78
CA LEU A 76 -18.40 -1.61 2.52
C LEU A 76 -19.18 -0.30 2.77
N ASP A 77 -18.54 0.70 3.38
CA ASP A 77 -19.13 2.03 3.57
C ASP A 77 -18.53 3.06 2.59
N PRO A 78 -19.34 3.65 1.67
CA PRO A 78 -18.83 4.50 0.58
C PRO A 78 -18.29 5.86 1.06
N ALA A 79 -18.57 6.28 2.30
CA ALA A 79 -18.10 7.54 2.87
C ALA A 79 -16.68 7.44 3.48
N GLY A 80 -16.29 6.28 4.04
CA GLY A 80 -14.93 6.05 4.54
C GLY A 80 -13.92 5.89 3.41
N SER A 81 -14.36 5.39 2.25
CA SER A 81 -13.54 5.21 1.06
C SER A 81 -13.02 6.54 0.48
N ALA A 82 -13.79 7.64 0.60
CA ALA A 82 -13.42 8.94 0.04
C ALA A 82 -12.23 9.60 0.78
N ALA A 83 -12.18 9.49 2.11
CA ALA A 83 -11.05 10.00 2.91
C ALA A 83 -9.76 9.19 2.66
N THR A 84 -9.88 7.87 2.53
CA THR A 84 -8.76 7.00 2.09
C THR A 84 -8.36 7.24 0.63
N GLN A 85 -9.28 7.70 -0.23
CA GLN A 85 -8.97 8.05 -1.61
C GLN A 85 -8.19 9.36 -1.67
N ALA A 86 -8.63 10.41 -0.97
CA ALA A 86 -7.95 11.69 -0.94
C ALA A 86 -6.50 11.56 -0.41
N SER A 87 -6.31 10.87 0.72
CA SER A 87 -4.97 10.60 1.25
C SER A 87 -4.09 9.79 0.29
N LYS A 88 -4.67 8.80 -0.40
CA LYS A 88 -3.96 8.03 -1.42
C LYS A 88 -3.63 8.86 -2.66
N GLU A 89 -4.49 9.78 -3.05
CA GLU A 89 -4.25 10.72 -4.16
C GLU A 89 -3.13 11.70 -3.83
N GLU A 90 -3.06 12.20 -2.60
CA GLU A 90 -1.95 13.04 -2.13
C GLU A 90 -0.62 12.28 -2.09
N VAL A 91 -0.64 11.01 -1.63
CA VAL A 91 0.52 10.12 -1.67
C VAL A 91 0.91 9.84 -3.12
N ASP A 92 -0.07 9.58 -3.99
CA ASP A 92 0.17 9.31 -5.40
C ASP A 92 0.74 10.55 -6.12
N ALA A 93 0.31 11.76 -5.74
CA ALA A 93 0.84 13.01 -6.25
C ALA A 93 2.30 13.26 -5.83
N ARG A 94 2.69 12.80 -4.64
CA ARG A 94 4.07 12.78 -4.13
C ARG A 94 4.88 11.55 -4.56
N SER A 95 4.31 10.71 -5.41
CA SER A 95 4.95 9.48 -5.85
C SER A 95 5.40 9.53 -7.30
N VAL A 96 6.49 8.83 -7.57
CA VAL A 96 7.10 8.68 -8.89
C VAL A 96 7.06 7.22 -9.32
N PHE A 97 6.78 7.01 -10.60
CA PHE A 97 6.94 5.75 -11.30
C PHE A 97 8.34 5.67 -11.91
N VAL A 98 9.05 4.60 -11.59
CA VAL A 98 10.36 4.28 -12.14
C VAL A 98 10.24 3.00 -12.94
N GLY A 99 10.54 3.07 -14.24
CA GLY A 99 10.54 1.93 -15.14
C GLY A 99 11.93 1.59 -15.67
N ASN A 100 12.04 0.39 -16.23
CA ASN A 100 13.30 -0.17 -16.73
C ASN A 100 14.37 -0.33 -15.64
N VAL A 101 13.94 -0.56 -14.39
CA VAL A 101 14.84 -0.88 -13.27
C VAL A 101 15.40 -2.29 -13.48
N ASP A 102 16.67 -2.51 -13.14
CA ASP A 102 17.26 -3.85 -13.25
C ASP A 102 16.65 -4.83 -12.24
N TYR A 103 16.66 -6.11 -12.60
CA TYR A 103 16.09 -7.19 -11.80
C TYR A 103 16.92 -7.51 -10.56
N ALA A 104 18.22 -7.21 -10.59
CA ALA A 104 19.09 -7.36 -9.42
C ALA A 104 19.07 -6.13 -8.51
N CYS A 105 18.43 -5.02 -8.91
CA CYS A 105 18.40 -3.81 -8.09
C CYS A 105 17.67 -4.05 -6.77
N THR A 106 18.30 -3.60 -5.70
CA THR A 106 17.69 -3.57 -4.37
C THR A 106 16.90 -2.28 -4.15
N PRO A 107 15.90 -2.26 -3.25
CA PRO A 107 15.19 -1.02 -2.93
C PRO A 107 16.13 0.05 -2.34
N GLU A 108 17.21 -0.36 -1.66
CA GLU A 108 18.22 0.54 -1.09
C GLU A 108 18.97 1.31 -2.18
N GLU A 109 19.34 0.67 -3.28
CA GLU A 109 20.03 1.34 -4.39
C GLU A 109 19.12 2.34 -5.09
N VAL A 110 17.85 1.98 -5.29
CA VAL A 110 16.84 2.91 -5.81
C VAL A 110 16.69 4.11 -4.87
N GLN A 111 16.64 3.87 -3.56
CA GLN A 111 16.56 4.93 -2.57
C GLN A 111 17.77 5.86 -2.65
N GLN A 112 19.00 5.31 -2.68
CA GLN A 112 20.24 6.09 -2.76
C GLN A 112 20.28 6.99 -4.00
N HIS A 113 19.82 6.50 -5.15
CA HIS A 113 19.77 7.28 -6.38
C HIS A 113 18.87 8.51 -6.26
N PHE A 114 17.66 8.30 -5.74
CA PHE A 114 16.65 9.36 -5.60
C PHE A 114 16.84 10.22 -4.33
N GLN A 115 17.74 9.83 -3.44
CA GLN A 115 18.07 10.59 -2.23
C GLN A 115 18.72 11.94 -2.54
N SER A 116 19.36 12.06 -3.71
CA SER A 116 19.89 13.32 -4.22
C SER A 116 18.80 14.34 -4.60
N CYS A 117 17.59 13.88 -4.95
CA CYS A 117 16.45 14.72 -5.30
C CYS A 117 15.59 15.09 -4.09
N GLY A 118 15.59 14.27 -3.05
CA GLY A 118 14.81 14.56 -1.84
C GLY A 118 14.67 13.37 -0.89
N THR A 119 13.91 13.58 0.18
CA THR A 119 13.66 12.59 1.22
C THR A 119 12.61 11.57 0.78
N VAL A 120 13.04 10.32 0.63
CA VAL A 120 12.19 9.18 0.26
C VAL A 120 11.45 8.66 1.50
N ASN A 121 10.12 8.58 1.43
CA ASN A 121 9.28 7.98 2.46
C ASN A 121 9.24 6.45 2.32
N ARG A 122 8.99 5.97 1.09
CA ARG A 122 8.83 4.53 0.82
C ARG A 122 9.21 4.16 -0.61
N VAL A 123 9.91 3.04 -0.75
CA VAL A 123 10.18 2.40 -2.05
C VAL A 123 9.40 1.09 -2.16
N THR A 124 8.70 0.88 -3.27
CA THR A 124 7.95 -0.35 -3.54
C THR A 124 8.32 -0.89 -4.92
N ILE A 125 9.06 -2.00 -4.97
CA ILE A 125 9.39 -2.72 -6.21
C ILE A 125 8.24 -3.66 -6.55
N LEU A 126 7.72 -3.56 -7.78
CA LEU A 126 6.61 -4.40 -8.21
C LEU A 126 7.16 -5.74 -8.73
N THR A 127 6.79 -6.82 -8.05
CA THR A 127 7.10 -8.19 -8.45
C THR A 127 5.91 -8.82 -9.19
N ASP A 128 6.21 -9.75 -10.10
CA ASP A 128 5.20 -10.60 -10.72
C ASP A 128 4.69 -11.66 -9.73
N LYS A 129 3.63 -12.39 -10.10
CA LYS A 129 3.03 -13.47 -9.30
C LYS A 129 4.01 -14.59 -8.97
N PHE A 130 5.05 -14.76 -9.80
CA PHE A 130 6.12 -15.74 -9.61
C PHE A 130 7.28 -15.20 -8.75
N GLY A 131 7.12 -14.02 -8.14
CA GLY A 131 8.15 -13.40 -7.28
C GLY A 131 9.29 -12.73 -8.05
N GLN A 132 9.33 -12.83 -9.38
CA GLN A 132 10.34 -12.15 -10.19
C GLN A 132 10.04 -10.64 -10.25
N PRO A 133 11.04 -9.77 -10.08
CA PRO A 133 10.84 -8.33 -10.23
C PRO A 133 10.42 -8.01 -11.66
N LYS A 134 9.45 -7.11 -11.82
CA LYS A 134 8.92 -6.74 -13.14
C LYS A 134 9.76 -5.64 -13.83
N GLY A 135 10.74 -5.08 -13.12
CA GLY A 135 11.53 -3.93 -13.57
C GLY A 135 10.79 -2.59 -13.42
N PHE A 136 9.82 -2.54 -12.51
CA PHE A 136 9.07 -1.33 -12.15
C PHE A 136 9.14 -1.09 -10.64
N ALA A 137 9.32 0.16 -10.26
CA ALA A 137 9.29 0.60 -8.87
C ALA A 137 8.43 1.86 -8.71
N TYR A 138 7.85 2.01 -7.53
CA TYR A 138 7.23 3.24 -7.08
C TYR A 138 8.04 3.82 -5.93
N VAL A 139 8.34 5.10 -6.02
CA VAL A 139 9.05 5.84 -4.98
C VAL A 139 8.11 6.92 -4.48
N GLU A 140 7.83 6.89 -3.18
CA GLU A 140 7.04 7.89 -2.48
C GLU A 140 7.99 8.87 -1.78
N PHE A 141 7.83 10.16 -2.05
CA PHE A 141 8.59 11.22 -1.41
C PHE A 141 7.77 11.90 -0.30
N LEU A 142 8.46 12.55 0.64
CA LEU A 142 7.80 13.42 1.62
C LEU A 142 7.29 14.71 0.97
N GLU A 143 8.07 15.28 0.06
CA GLU A 143 7.82 16.56 -0.59
C GLU A 143 7.40 16.40 -2.05
N LEU A 144 6.55 17.32 -2.52
CA LEU A 144 6.15 17.39 -3.93
C LEU A 144 7.27 17.93 -4.84
N GLU A 145 8.18 18.74 -4.30
CA GLU A 145 9.31 19.30 -5.06
C GLU A 145 10.28 18.20 -5.50
N ALA A 146 10.53 17.21 -4.63
CA ALA A 146 11.37 16.05 -4.93
C ALA A 146 10.86 15.25 -6.14
N VAL A 147 9.55 15.25 -6.41
CA VAL A 147 8.97 14.62 -7.61
C VAL A 147 9.43 15.34 -8.88
N GLN A 148 9.49 16.67 -8.86
CA GLN A 148 9.92 17.46 -10.01
C GLN A 148 11.40 17.26 -10.31
N ASP A 149 12.24 17.18 -9.26
CA ASP A 149 13.66 16.91 -9.40
C ASP A 149 13.92 15.47 -9.87
N ALA A 150 13.17 14.50 -9.36
CA ALA A 150 13.24 13.13 -9.83
C ALA A 150 12.88 13.00 -11.34
N LEU A 151 11.93 13.81 -11.83
CA LEU A 151 11.60 13.85 -13.26
C LEU A 151 12.75 14.38 -14.12
N GLN A 152 13.63 15.24 -13.58
CA GLN A 152 14.82 15.71 -14.27
C GLN A 152 15.88 14.60 -14.41
N LEU A 153 15.90 13.64 -13.48
CA LEU A 153 16.76 12.45 -13.54
C LEU A 153 16.21 11.34 -14.46
N ASN A 154 15.25 11.65 -15.32
CA ASN A 154 14.80 10.71 -16.34
C ASN A 154 15.98 10.34 -17.28
N GLU A 155 16.09 9.07 -17.64
CA GLU A 155 17.17 8.49 -18.46
C GLU A 155 18.54 8.40 -17.79
N SER A 156 18.61 8.60 -16.47
CA SER A 156 19.82 8.32 -15.69
C SER A 156 20.17 6.83 -15.67
N GLU A 157 21.46 6.51 -15.52
CA GLU A 157 21.95 5.14 -15.51
C GLU A 157 21.91 4.53 -14.10
N LEU A 158 21.20 3.41 -13.95
CA LEU A 158 21.23 2.54 -12.77
C LEU A 158 21.59 1.12 -13.19
N HIS A 159 22.65 0.56 -12.59
CA HIS A 159 23.15 -0.80 -12.92
C HIS A 159 23.38 -1.03 -14.42
N GLY A 160 23.88 0.00 -15.11
CA GLY A 160 24.13 -0.05 -16.55
C GLY A 160 22.87 -0.04 -17.42
N ARG A 161 21.71 0.32 -16.86
CA ARG A 161 20.46 0.53 -17.60
C ARG A 161 19.92 1.93 -17.38
N GLN A 162 19.43 2.55 -18.44
CA GLN A 162 18.76 3.85 -18.33
C GLN A 162 17.36 3.67 -17.76
N ILE A 163 17.09 4.32 -16.64
CA ILE A 163 15.76 4.28 -16.02
C ILE A 163 14.83 5.29 -16.67
N LYS A 164 13.55 4.95 -16.68
CA LYS A 164 12.49 5.85 -17.12
C LYS A 164 11.73 6.37 -15.92
N VAL A 165 11.76 7.68 -15.70
CA VAL A 165 11.09 8.32 -14.57
C VAL A 165 9.86 9.07 -15.06
N ALA A 166 8.71 8.85 -14.43
CA ALA A 166 7.46 9.54 -14.73
C ALA A 166 6.64 9.76 -13.45
N ALA A 167 5.80 10.81 -13.40
CA ALA A 167 4.92 11.03 -12.26
C ALA A 167 3.91 9.87 -12.14
N LYS A 168 3.66 9.40 -10.92
CA LYS A 168 2.68 8.34 -10.70
C LYS A 168 1.28 8.87 -11.04
N ARG A 169 0.52 8.08 -11.79
CA ARG A 169 -0.86 8.41 -12.15
C ARG A 169 -1.82 7.73 -11.18
N THR A 170 -2.75 8.49 -10.62
CA THR A 170 -3.88 7.94 -9.85
C THR A 170 -4.75 7.12 -10.80
N ASN A 171 -4.94 5.84 -10.48
CA ASN A 171 -5.77 4.97 -11.30
C ASN A 171 -7.23 5.15 -10.93
N VAL A 172 -7.92 6.07 -11.62
CA VAL A 172 -9.38 6.24 -11.49
C VAL A 172 -10.07 5.05 -12.18
N PRO A 173 -10.74 4.15 -11.42
CA PRO A 173 -11.39 2.98 -12.00
C PRO A 173 -12.45 3.42 -13.03
N GLY A 174 -12.37 2.90 -14.26
CA GLY A 174 -13.31 3.22 -15.35
C GLY A 174 -12.75 4.17 -16.40
N MET A 175 -11.68 4.92 -16.10
CA MET A 175 -11.02 5.81 -17.07
C MET A 175 -9.83 5.13 -17.77
N LYS A 176 -10.01 3.88 -18.21
CA LYS A 176 -9.02 3.24 -19.09
C LYS A 176 -9.00 4.09 -20.35
N GLN A 177 -7.83 4.61 -20.75
CA GLN A 177 -7.67 5.25 -22.05
C GLN A 177 -8.16 4.25 -23.10
N PHE A 178 -9.38 4.47 -23.62
CA PHE A 178 -9.90 3.73 -24.74
C PHE A 178 -8.96 4.04 -25.89
N HIS A 179 -7.95 3.18 -26.07
CA HIS A 179 -7.16 3.20 -27.28
C HIS A 179 -8.13 2.66 -28.32
N PRO A 180 -8.68 3.50 -29.22
CA PRO A 180 -9.40 2.95 -30.35
C PRO A 180 -8.43 1.97 -30.98
N ARG A 181 -8.84 0.70 -31.13
CA ARG A 181 -8.04 -0.26 -31.89
C ARG A 181 -7.70 0.47 -33.19
N ARG A 182 -6.41 0.73 -33.43
CA ARG A 182 -5.97 1.45 -34.63
C ARG A 182 -6.70 0.80 -35.78
N PHE A 183 -7.47 1.60 -36.53
CA PHE A 183 -8.18 1.14 -37.70
C PHE A 183 -7.18 0.38 -38.55
N ASN A 184 -7.32 -0.94 -38.63
CA ASN A 184 -6.42 -1.77 -39.40
C ASN A 184 -6.96 -1.76 -40.84
N PRO A 185 -6.35 -0.99 -41.76
CA PRO A 185 -6.85 -0.89 -43.13
C PRO A 185 -6.82 -2.24 -43.87
N TYR A 186 -6.15 -3.26 -43.31
CA TYR A 186 -6.10 -4.62 -43.85
C TYR A 186 -7.17 -5.57 -43.29
N MET A 187 -7.88 -5.21 -42.21
CA MET A 187 -9.08 -5.93 -41.76
C MET A 187 -10.28 -5.16 -42.31
N GLY A 188 -10.60 -5.48 -43.57
CA GLY A 188 -11.61 -4.82 -44.38
C GLY A 188 -12.96 -4.64 -43.67
N TYR A 189 -13.63 -3.56 -44.05
CA TYR A 189 -15.02 -3.30 -43.76
C TYR A 189 -15.83 -4.60 -43.78
N PRO A 190 -16.57 -4.97 -42.70
CA PRO A 190 -17.55 -6.03 -42.81
C PRO A 190 -18.56 -5.55 -43.86
N TYR A 191 -18.52 -6.17 -45.04
CA TYR A 191 -19.30 -5.83 -46.22
C TYR A 191 -20.65 -5.22 -45.86
N ARG A 192 -20.73 -3.88 -45.92
CA ARG A 192 -22.00 -3.19 -46.13
C ARG A 192 -22.45 -3.69 -47.50
N ARG A 193 -23.29 -4.72 -47.48
CA ARG A 193 -24.00 -5.20 -48.66
C ARG A 193 -24.52 -3.96 -49.41
N PRO A 194 -24.08 -3.71 -50.66
CA PRO A 194 -24.53 -2.54 -51.38
C PRO A 194 -26.05 -2.60 -51.54
N TYR A 195 -26.70 -1.49 -51.21
CA TYR A 195 -28.12 -1.27 -51.45
C TYR A 195 -28.36 -1.37 -52.96
N MET A 196 -28.98 -2.46 -53.41
CA MET A 196 -29.43 -2.59 -54.79
C MET A 196 -30.65 -1.69 -54.97
N PRO A 197 -30.66 -0.76 -55.94
CA PRO A 197 -31.87 0.02 -56.23
C PRO A 197 -32.96 -0.93 -56.73
N PRO A 198 -34.21 -0.82 -56.24
CA PRO A 198 -35.29 -1.64 -56.76
C PRO A 198 -35.62 -1.16 -58.17
N TYR A 199 -35.27 -1.97 -59.18
CA TYR A 199 -35.76 -1.78 -60.54
C TYR A 199 -37.27 -1.77 -60.54
N PHE A 200 -37.84 -0.73 -61.12
CA PHE A 200 -39.28 -0.57 -61.28
C PHE A 200 -39.80 -1.58 -62.32
N ALA A 201 -40.89 -2.27 -61.95
CA ALA A 201 -41.87 -2.99 -62.75
C ALA A 201 -41.53 -4.39 -63.35
N SER A 202 -42.10 -5.42 -62.72
CA SER A 202 -42.89 -6.42 -63.46
C SER A 202 -44.36 -6.27 -63.04
N PRO A 203 -45.30 -6.01 -63.98
CA PRO A 203 -46.69 -5.70 -63.67
C PRO A 203 -47.60 -6.91 -63.38
N TYR A 204 -47.07 -8.13 -63.34
CA TYR A 204 -47.84 -9.32 -62.96
C TYR A 204 -46.94 -10.30 -62.19
N GLY A 205 -47.28 -10.61 -60.94
CA GLY A 205 -46.49 -11.58 -60.17
C GLY A 205 -46.80 -11.61 -58.68
N PHE A 206 -47.94 -12.22 -58.35
CA PHE A 206 -48.44 -12.57 -57.02
C PHE A 206 -47.40 -13.04 -55.99
N GLY A 207 -47.63 -12.69 -54.71
CA GLY A 207 -47.38 -13.62 -53.59
C GLY A 207 -46.24 -13.25 -52.62
N LYS A 208 -46.50 -12.33 -51.69
CA LYS A 208 -45.73 -12.27 -50.43
C LYS A 208 -46.15 -13.45 -49.55
N VAL A 209 -45.28 -14.45 -49.41
CA VAL A 209 -45.41 -15.48 -48.36
C VAL A 209 -44.41 -15.16 -47.23
N PRO A 210 -44.85 -15.01 -45.96
CA PRO A 210 -43.93 -14.82 -44.84
C PRO A 210 -43.07 -16.08 -44.67
N ARG A 211 -41.74 -15.96 -44.80
CA ARG A 211 -40.85 -17.10 -44.57
C ARG A 211 -40.77 -17.39 -43.07
N PHE A 212 -41.56 -18.38 -42.66
CA PHE A 212 -41.43 -19.11 -41.41
C PHE A 212 -39.95 -19.43 -41.11
N ARG A 213 -39.55 -19.20 -39.85
CA ARG A 213 -38.26 -19.65 -39.32
C ARG A 213 -38.13 -21.16 -39.53
N ARG A 214 -37.15 -21.60 -40.32
CA ARG A 214 -36.76 -23.01 -40.35
C ARG A 214 -35.95 -23.32 -39.09
N PRO A 215 -36.30 -24.37 -38.32
CA PRO A 215 -35.49 -24.82 -37.20
C PRO A 215 -34.19 -25.48 -37.71
N MET A 216 -33.15 -25.36 -36.89
CA MET A 216 -31.80 -25.86 -37.14
C MET A 216 -31.80 -27.31 -37.64
N ARG A 217 -31.20 -27.55 -38.81
CA ARG A 217 -30.82 -28.90 -39.23
C ARG A 217 -29.45 -29.22 -38.67
N PHE A 218 -29.45 -30.11 -37.68
CA PHE A 218 -28.35 -30.98 -37.26
C PHE A 218 -27.57 -31.52 -38.46
N ARG A 219 -26.23 -31.43 -38.42
CA ARG A 219 -25.31 -32.14 -39.32
C ARG A 219 -24.30 -32.90 -38.45
N PRO A 220 -24.33 -34.24 -38.44
CA PRO A 220 -23.33 -35.03 -37.73
C PRO A 220 -22.00 -35.04 -38.50
N TYR A 221 -20.95 -35.27 -37.71
CA TYR A 221 -19.53 -35.32 -38.05
C TYR A 221 -19.17 -36.20 -39.25
N TYR A 222 -18.12 -35.77 -39.96
CA TYR A 222 -17.06 -36.62 -40.50
C TYR A 222 -15.74 -35.91 -40.24
#